data_AF-V4B633-F1
#
_entry.id   AF-V4B633-F1
#
_cell.length_a   1.000
_cell.length_b   1.000
_cell.length_c   1.000
_cell.angle_alpha   90.00
_cell.angle_beta   90.00
_cell.angle_gamma   90.00
#
_symmetry.space_group_name_H-M   'P 1'
#
loop_
_entity.id
_entity.type
_entity.pdbx_description
1 polymer ?
#
loop_
_entity_poly.entity_id
_entity_poly.type
_entity_poly.pdbx_seq_one_letter_code
_entity_poly.pdbx_strand_id
1 'polypeptide(L)'
;KNMTRERRVEANARERSRVHTISAAFDSLRRAVPSYSYNQKLSKLAILRIASSYIMALSSLADDNQKSTNFAECVDMCTQTIQTEGRARRR
;
A
#
# COMPACT_ATOMS: atom_id res chain seq x y z
N LYS A 1 22.77 -7.24 31.55
CA LYS A 1 21.91 -8.44 31.77
C LYS A 1 21.66 -9.09 30.41
N ASN A 2 22.19 -10.29 30.17
CA ASN A 2 22.05 -10.95 28.87
C ASN A 2 20.65 -11.55 28.71
N MET A 3 20.05 -11.49 27.52
CA MET A 3 18.75 -12.11 27.26
C MET A 3 18.85 -13.64 27.27
N THR A 4 17.96 -14.31 28.01
CA THR A 4 17.83 -15.77 27.96
C THR A 4 17.26 -16.22 26.61
N ARG A 5 17.55 -17.47 26.22
CA ARG A 5 17.07 -18.08 24.97
C ARG A 5 15.54 -18.04 24.88
N GLU A 6 14.85 -18.30 25.97
CA GLU A 6 13.38 -18.28 26.09
C GLU A 6 12.81 -16.89 25.77
N ARG A 7 13.34 -15.83 26.40
CA ARG A 7 12.91 -14.44 26.13
C ARG A 7 13.12 -14.03 24.67
N ARG A 8 14.17 -14.53 24.01
CA ARG A 8 14.38 -14.33 22.57
C ARG A 8 13.33 -15.07 21.73
N VAL A 9 12.98 -16.30 22.07
CA VAL A 9 11.95 -17.08 21.39
C VAL A 9 10.58 -16.41 21.52
N GLU A 10 10.22 -15.95 22.72
CA GLU A 10 8.97 -15.23 22.99
C GLU A 10 8.90 -13.89 22.25
N ALA A 11 9.99 -13.11 22.25
CA ALA A 11 10.07 -11.87 21.46
C ALA A 11 9.90 -12.14 19.95
N ASN A 12 10.56 -13.16 19.41
CA ASN A 12 10.42 -13.56 18.00
C ASN A 12 9.02 -14.09 17.66
N ALA A 13 8.32 -14.72 18.61
CA ALA A 13 6.93 -15.15 18.43
C ALA A 13 5.97 -13.94 18.36
N ARG A 14 6.14 -12.98 19.27
CA ARG A 14 5.36 -11.72 19.27
C ARG A 14 5.61 -10.89 18.01
N GLU A 15 6.86 -10.77 17.57
CA GLU A 15 7.18 -10.02 16.35
C GLU A 15 6.61 -10.67 15.10
N ARG A 16 6.64 -12.02 14.99
CA ARG A 16 5.94 -12.72 13.89
C ARG A 16 4.44 -12.42 13.90
N SER A 17 3.78 -12.47 15.06
CA SER A 17 2.36 -12.13 15.19
C SER A 17 2.07 -10.70 14.71
N ARG A 18 2.88 -9.72 15.15
CA ARG A 18 2.79 -8.32 14.71
C ARG A 18 2.94 -8.17 13.19
N VAL A 19 3.92 -8.86 12.59
CA VAL A 19 4.14 -8.86 11.14
C VAL A 19 3.02 -9.54 10.37
N HIS A 20 2.39 -10.59 10.91
CA HIS A 20 1.20 -11.20 10.32
C HIS A 20 0.01 -10.22 10.30
N THR A 21 -0.28 -9.54 11.42
CA THR A 21 -1.34 -8.51 11.48
C THR A 21 -1.10 -7.39 10.46
N ILE A 22 0.14 -6.89 10.36
CA ILE A 22 0.51 -5.85 9.39
C ILE A 22 0.36 -6.35 7.94
N SER A 23 0.72 -7.61 7.68
CA SER A 23 0.61 -8.18 6.33
C SER A 23 -0.85 -8.34 5.90
N ALA A 24 -1.73 -8.81 6.81
CA ALA A 24 -3.17 -8.86 6.57
C ALA A 24 -3.78 -7.47 6.31
N ALA A 25 -3.35 -6.44 7.05
CA ALA A 25 -3.78 -5.06 6.80
C ALA A 25 -3.31 -4.55 5.43
N PHE A 26 -2.08 -4.88 5.02
CA PHE A 26 -1.56 -4.58 3.67
C PHE A 26 -2.34 -5.30 2.56
N ASP A 27 -2.74 -6.56 2.77
CA ASP A 27 -3.56 -7.31 1.81
C ASP A 27 -4.99 -6.76 1.70
N SER A 28 -5.57 -6.26 2.80
CA SER A 28 -6.84 -5.53 2.79
C SER A 28 -6.72 -4.22 2.02
N LEU A 29 -5.69 -3.41 2.29
CA LEU A 29 -5.43 -2.17 1.56
C LEU A 29 -5.18 -2.43 0.06
N ARG A 30 -4.42 -3.49 -0.26
CA ARG A 30 -4.15 -3.95 -1.63
C ARG A 30 -5.45 -4.20 -2.43
N ARG A 31 -6.50 -4.72 -1.78
CA ARG A 31 -7.80 -4.99 -2.41
C ARG A 31 -8.64 -3.74 -2.61
N ALA A 32 -8.40 -2.68 -1.81
CA ALA A 32 -9.12 -1.42 -1.88
C ALA A 32 -8.50 -0.41 -2.88
N VAL A 33 -7.24 -0.59 -3.28
CA VAL A 33 -6.56 0.32 -4.23
C VAL A 33 -6.73 -0.11 -5.70
N PRO A 34 -6.76 0.84 -6.66
CA PRO A 34 -6.79 0.54 -8.09
C PRO A 34 -5.62 -0.35 -8.56
N SER A 35 -5.90 -1.28 -9.46
CA SER A 35 -4.91 -2.11 -10.14
C SER A 35 -5.49 -2.67 -11.46
N TYR A 36 -4.62 -3.09 -12.39
CA TYR A 36 -5.07 -3.68 -13.67
C TYR A 36 -5.73 -5.05 -13.51
N SER A 37 -5.45 -5.74 -12.41
CA SER A 37 -6.05 -7.02 -12.07
C SER A 37 -5.89 -7.29 -10.58
N TYR A 38 -6.93 -7.86 -9.98
CA TYR A 38 -6.96 -8.36 -8.60
C TYR A 38 -5.69 -9.16 -8.21
N ASN A 39 -5.09 -9.88 -9.16
CA ASN A 39 -3.91 -10.74 -8.95
C ASN A 39 -2.52 -10.04 -9.13
N GLN A 40 -2.42 -8.74 -9.47
CA GLN A 40 -1.20 -8.08 -10.01
C GLN A 40 0.12 -8.14 -9.16
N LYS A 41 0.12 -8.49 -7.86
CA LYS A 41 1.32 -8.50 -6.97
C LYS A 41 2.10 -7.16 -6.87
N LEU A 42 1.49 -6.12 -6.33
CA LEU A 42 2.13 -4.81 -6.07
C LEU A 42 3.10 -4.86 -4.87
N SER A 43 4.17 -4.07 -4.86
CA SER A 43 5.02 -3.84 -3.68
C SER A 43 4.28 -3.09 -2.57
N LYS A 44 4.76 -3.20 -1.33
CA LYS A 44 4.22 -2.42 -0.19
C LYS A 44 4.30 -0.91 -0.43
N LEU A 45 5.40 -0.44 -1.02
CA LEU A 45 5.57 0.98 -1.36
C LEU A 45 4.57 1.45 -2.42
N ALA A 46 4.35 0.65 -3.47
CA ALA A 46 3.36 0.98 -4.49
C ALA A 46 1.93 0.98 -3.95
N ILE A 47 1.56 0.02 -3.09
CA ILE A 47 0.24 0.01 -2.43
C ILE A 47 0.02 1.31 -1.65
N LEU A 48 1.02 1.79 -0.89
CA LEU A 48 0.94 3.07 -0.16
C LEU A 48 0.82 4.26 -1.11
N ARG A 49 1.65 4.34 -2.16
CA ARG A 49 1.62 5.43 -3.14
C ARG A 49 0.27 5.52 -3.87
N ILE A 50 -0.25 4.39 -4.34
CA ILE A 50 -1.55 4.31 -5.01
C ILE A 50 -2.67 4.67 -4.02
N ALA A 51 -2.60 4.20 -2.77
CA ALA A 51 -3.58 4.58 -1.74
C ALA A 51 -3.63 6.10 -1.53
N SER A 52 -2.48 6.75 -1.34
CA SER A 52 -2.42 8.21 -1.15
C SER A 52 -2.99 8.98 -2.35
N SER A 53 -2.54 8.68 -3.58
CA SER A 53 -3.06 9.34 -4.78
C SER A 53 -4.53 9.04 -5.04
N TYR A 54 -5.02 7.84 -4.70
CA TYR A 54 -6.43 7.49 -4.86
C TYR A 54 -7.34 8.19 -3.83
N ILE A 55 -6.90 8.33 -2.58
CA ILE A 55 -7.61 9.14 -1.58
C ILE A 55 -7.72 10.59 -2.06
N MET A 56 -6.61 11.19 -2.54
CA MET A 56 -6.63 12.56 -3.08
C MET A 56 -7.57 12.69 -4.30
N ALA A 57 -7.54 11.72 -5.22
CA ALA A 57 -8.47 11.71 -6.36
C ALA A 57 -9.94 11.65 -5.91
N LEU A 58 -10.28 10.75 -4.98
CA LEU A 58 -11.65 10.63 -4.48
C LEU A 58 -12.10 11.87 -3.68
N SER A 59 -11.21 12.50 -2.91
CA SER A 59 -11.49 13.77 -2.23
C SER A 59 -11.74 14.91 -3.21
N SER A 60 -10.90 15.03 -4.26
CA SER A 60 -11.06 16.03 -5.33
C SER A 60 -12.37 15.82 -6.12
N LEU A 61 -12.77 14.56 -6.37
CA LEU A 61 -14.02 14.21 -7.04
C LEU A 61 -15.27 14.46 -6.17
N ALA A 62 -15.13 14.43 -4.84
CA ALA A 62 -16.21 14.65 -3.89
C ALA A 62 -16.42 16.12 -3.49
N ASP A 63 -15.49 17.02 -3.84
CA ASP A 63 -15.60 18.45 -3.57
C ASP A 63 -16.17 19.21 -4.78
N ASP A 64 -17.45 19.59 -4.67
CA ASP A 64 -18.18 20.43 -5.65
C ASP A 64 -17.50 21.78 -5.94
N ASN A 65 -16.61 22.26 -5.06
CA ASN A 65 -16.03 23.61 -5.13
C ASN A 65 -14.65 23.72 -5.81
N GLN A 66 -14.20 22.69 -6.54
CA GLN A 66 -13.00 22.69 -7.41
C GLN A 66 -11.72 23.32 -6.79
N LYS A 67 -11.53 23.24 -5.46
CA LYS A 67 -10.40 23.88 -4.78
C LYS A 67 -9.45 22.86 -4.20
N SER A 68 -8.24 22.86 -4.77
CA SER A 68 -7.06 22.06 -4.44
C SER A 68 -7.06 20.61 -4.96
N THR A 69 -5.94 20.27 -5.63
CA THR A 69 -5.63 19.00 -6.33
C THR A 69 -6.49 18.68 -7.55
N ASN A 70 -5.84 18.54 -8.70
CA ASN A 70 -6.50 18.11 -9.94
C ASN A 70 -6.72 16.59 -9.89
N PHE A 71 -7.97 16.15 -10.02
CA PHE A 71 -8.34 14.74 -10.11
C PHE A 71 -7.50 13.97 -11.15
N ALA A 72 -7.28 14.57 -12.34
CA ALA A 72 -6.52 13.95 -13.41
C ALA A 72 -5.06 13.66 -13.01
N GLU A 73 -4.39 14.61 -12.36
CA GLU A 73 -3.01 14.45 -11.87
C GLU A 73 -2.91 13.31 -10.86
N CYS A 74 -3.89 13.17 -9.97
CA CYS A 74 -3.94 12.09 -8.99
C CYS A 74 -4.16 10.72 -9.66
N VAL A 75 -4.99 10.66 -10.72
CA VAL A 75 -5.21 9.47 -11.55
C VAL A 75 -3.95 9.10 -12.36
N ASP A 76 -3.23 10.07 -12.89
CA ASP A 76 -1.97 9.88 -13.61
C ASP A 76 -0.88 9.31 -12.67
N MET A 77 -0.77 9.84 -11.45
CA MET A 77 0.15 9.33 -10.43
C MET A 77 -0.15 7.89 -10.00
N CYS A 78 -1.44 7.55 -9.82
CA CYS A 78 -1.88 6.17 -9.63
C CYS A 78 -1.45 5.28 -10.81
N THR A 79 -1.78 5.69 -12.04
CA THR A 79 -1.52 4.94 -13.27
C THR A 79 -0.02 4.70 -13.48
N GLN A 80 0.82 5.73 -13.33
CA GLN A 80 2.28 5.63 -13.46
C GLN A 80 2.87 4.68 -12.40
N THR A 81 2.35 4.70 -11.18
CA THR A 81 2.79 3.79 -10.10
C THR A 81 2.43 2.33 -10.43
N ILE A 82 1.23 2.07 -10.96
CA ILE A 82 0.78 0.73 -11.36
C ILE A 82 1.62 0.20 -12.55
N GLN A 83 1.94 1.06 -13.53
CA GLN A 83 2.76 0.69 -14.68
C GLN A 83 4.22 0.39 -14.33
N THR A 84 4.83 1.19 -13.44
CA THR A 84 6.25 1.04 -13.07
C THR A 84 6.50 -0.24 -12.28
N GLU A 85 5.61 -0.64 -11.37
CA GLU A 85 5.64 -1.95 -10.70
C GLU A 85 5.59 -3.13 -11.70
N GLY A 86 4.74 -3.03 -12.73
CA GLY A 86 4.63 -4.06 -13.77
C GLY A 86 5.91 -4.24 -14.59
N ARG A 87 6.72 -3.18 -14.74
CA ARG A 87 8.03 -3.23 -15.41
C ARG A 87 9.14 -3.73 -14.49
N ALA A 88 9.12 -3.33 -13.22
CA ALA A 88 10.13 -3.71 -12.23
C ALA A 88 10.19 -5.22 -11.96
N ARG A 89 9.08 -5.95 -12.19
CA ARG A 89 8.98 -7.42 -12.00
C ARG A 89 9.23 -8.26 -13.27
N ARG A 90 9.56 -7.63 -14.41
CA ARG A 90 9.92 -8.32 -15.67
C ARG A 90 11.44 -8.39 -15.90
N ARG A 91 12.24 -8.03 -14.91
CA ARG A 91 13.70 -8.17 -14.87
C ARG A 91 14.09 -9.18 -13.78
#